data_AF-A0A970SJ62-F1
#
_entry.id   AF-A0A970SJ62-F1
#
_cell.length_a   1.000
_cell.length_b   1.000
_cell.length_c   1.000
_cell.angle_alpha   90.00
_cell.angle_beta   90.00
_cell.angle_gamma   90.00
#
_symmetry.space_group_name_H-M   'P 1'
#
loop_
_entity.id
_entity.type
_entity.pdbx_description
1 polymer ?
#
loop_
_entity_poly.entity_id
_entity_poly.type
_entity_poly.pdbx_seq_one_letter_code
_entity_poly.pdbx_strand_id
1 'polypeptide(L)' 'MEEKWKTKTIVMGVIIGAAAGAVSALLLIKKAETEETAPKLSAGEGIQVGLGLLGLLRMIAGLGTE' A
#
# COMPACT_ATOMS: atom_id res chain seq x y z
N MET A 1 10.55 29.71 1.78
CA MET A 1 11.22 28.40 1.59
C MET A 1 10.45 27.23 2.24
N GLU A 2 9.27 27.46 2.80
CA GLU A 2 8.53 26.45 3.61
C GLU A 2 7.67 25.45 2.81
N GLU A 3 7.32 25.75 1.56
CA GLU A 3 6.49 24.85 0.73
C GLU A 3 7.26 23.62 0.21
N LYS A 4 8.57 23.74 0.00
CA LYS A 4 9.36 22.71 -0.71
C LYS A 4 9.41 21.38 0.03
N TRP A 5 9.51 21.38 1.35
CA TRP A 5 9.63 20.13 2.11
C TRP A 5 8.30 19.39 2.17
N LYS A 6 7.16 20.10 2.29
CA LYS A 6 5.82 19.51 2.24
C LYS A 6 5.56 18.86 0.88
N THR A 7 5.78 19.59 -0.21
CA THR A 7 5.63 19.05 -1.57
C THR A 7 6.56 17.87 -1.81
N LYS A 8 7.84 17.98 -1.39
CA LYS A 8 8.82 16.89 -1.53
C LYS A 8 8.38 15.64 -0.76
N THR A 9 7.90 15.78 0.47
CA THR A 9 7.42 14.64 1.28
C THR A 9 6.21 13.98 0.63
N ILE A 10 5.23 14.76 0.16
CA ILE A 10 4.04 14.23 -0.54
C ILE A 10 4.46 13.47 -1.80
N VAL A 11 5.29 14.08 -2.65
CA VAL A 11 5.78 13.45 -3.89
C VAL A 11 6.53 12.15 -3.58
N MET A 12 7.40 12.16 -2.57
CA MET A 12 8.13 10.96 -2.16
C MET A 12 7.17 9.87 -1.68
N GLY A 13 6.19 10.22 -0.85
CA GLY A 13 5.18 9.29 -0.36
C GLY A 13 4.35 8.67 -1.49
N VAL A 14 3.96 9.46 -2.49
CA VAL A 14 3.25 8.99 -3.68
C VAL A 14 4.11 8.01 -4.49
N ILE A 15 5.39 8.32 -4.72
CA ILE A 15 6.30 7.44 -5.46
C ILE A 15 6.45 6.10 -4.72
N ILE A 16 6.67 6.13 -3.41
CA ILE A 16 6.80 4.92 -2.59
C ILE A 16 5.51 4.11 -2.61
N GLY A 17 4.36 4.76 -2.42
CA GLY A 17 3.05 4.11 -2.43
C GLY A 17 2.73 3.46 -3.79
N ALA A 18 3.03 4.15 -4.88
CA ALA A 18 2.86 3.62 -6.23
C ALA A 18 3.78 2.42 -6.50
N ALA A 19 5.05 2.50 -6.07
CA ALA A 19 5.99 1.38 -6.20
C ALA A 19 5.52 0.16 -5.40
N ALA A 20 5.08 0.36 -4.15
CA ALA A 20 4.53 -0.71 -3.33
C ALA A 20 3.30 -1.34 -3.97
N GLY A 21 2.36 -0.52 -4.46
CA GLY A 21 1.16 -1.00 -5.16
C GLY A 21 1.49 -1.81 -6.42
N ALA A 22 2.47 -1.36 -7.22
CA ALA A 22 2.93 -2.10 -8.39
C ALA A 22 3.51 -3.47 -8.02
N VAL A 23 4.36 -3.53 -6.99
CA VAL A 23 4.93 -4.79 -6.48
C VAL A 23 3.82 -5.72 -5.98
N SER A 24 2.85 -5.22 -5.22
CA SER A 24 1.71 -6.01 -4.76
C SER A 24 0.91 -6.60 -5.92
N ALA A 25 0.66 -5.84 -6.99
CA ALA A 25 -0.03 -6.34 -8.17
C ALA A 25 0.77 -7.43 -8.90
N LEU A 26 2.09 -7.27 -9.04
CA LEU A 26 2.96 -8.29 -9.65
C LEU A 26 2.98 -9.59 -8.83
N LEU A 27 2.99 -9.51 -7.51
CA LEU A 27 2.91 -10.69 -6.64
C LEU A 27 1.56 -11.41 -6.80
N LEU A 28 0.46 -10.66 -6.91
CA LEU A 28 -0.87 -11.23 -7.14
C LEU A 28 -0.93 -11.96 -8.49
N ILE A 29 -0.41 -11.35 -9.55
CA ILE A 29 -0.35 -11.96 -10.89
C ILE A 29 0.49 -13.22 -10.85
N LYS A 30 1.69 -13.18 -10.25
CA LYS A 30 2.60 -14.32 -10.21
C LYS A 30 2.04 -15.49 -9.40
N LYS A 31 1.29 -15.22 -8.32
CA LYS A 31 0.54 -16.24 -7.59
C LYS A 31 -0.54 -16.87 -8.47
N ALA A 32 -1.30 -16.05 -9.19
CA ALA A 32 -2.35 -16.50 -10.08
C ALA A 32 -1.80 -17.40 -11.21
N GLU A 33 -0.69 -17.00 -11.83
CA GLU A 33 0.04 -17.80 -12.82
C GLU A 33 0.51 -19.15 -12.26
N THR A 34 1.06 -19.15 -11.03
CA THR A 34 1.56 -20.37 -10.37
C THR A 34 0.42 -21.35 -10.03
N GLU A 35 -0.77 -20.83 -9.72
CA GLU A 35 -1.94 -21.63 -9.38
C GLU A 35 -2.82 -21.98 -10.60
N GLU A 36 -2.42 -21.58 -11.82
CA GLU A 36 -3.21 -21.72 -13.05
C GLU A 36 -4.66 -21.19 -12.93
N THR A 37 -4.85 -20.16 -12.09
CA THR A 37 -6.16 -19.54 -11.87
C THR A 37 -6.14 -18.06 -12.21
N ALA A 38 -7.31 -17.49 -12.50
CA ALA A 38 -7.41 -16.04 -12.64
C ALA A 38 -7.09 -15.34 -11.30
N PRO A 39 -6.44 -14.16 -11.31
CA PRO A 39 -6.20 -13.40 -10.09
C PRO A 39 -7.53 -13.10 -9.43
N LYS A 40 -7.78 -13.74 -8.29
CA LYS A 40 -9.00 -13.62 -7.52
C LYS A 40 -8.66 -13.21 -6.10
N LEU A 41 -9.38 -12.20 -5.63
CA LEU A 41 -9.37 -11.80 -4.23
C LEU A 41 -10.76 -12.10 -3.68
N SER A 42 -10.84 -12.96 -2.66
CA SER A 42 -12.09 -13.16 -1.95
C SER A 42 -12.50 -11.90 -1.18
N ALA A 43 -13.78 -11.79 -0.82
CA ALA A 43 -14.25 -10.69 0.02
C ALA A 43 -13.50 -10.62 1.36
N GLY A 44 -13.15 -11.78 1.94
CA GLY A 44 -12.37 -11.87 3.18
C GLY A 44 -10.94 -11.34 3.03
N GLU A 45 -10.25 -11.71 1.95
CA GLU A 45 -8.92 -11.20 1.64
C GLU A 45 -8.94 -9.68 1.37
N GLY A 46 -9.99 -9.17 0.71
CA GLY A 46 -10.18 -7.73 0.51
C GLY A 46 -10.31 -6.96 1.82
N ILE A 47 -11.08 -7.49 2.79
CA ILE A 47 -11.18 -6.92 4.14
C ILE A 47 -9.82 -6.96 4.82
N GLN A 48 -9.08 -8.07 4.74
CA GLN A 48 -7.77 -8.19 5.37
C GLN A 48 -6.77 -7.16 4.83
N VAL A 49 -6.73 -6.96 3.51
CA VAL A 49 -5.90 -5.94 2.86
C VAL A 49 -6.31 -4.54 3.30
N GLY A 50 -7.62 -4.25 3.31
CA GLY A 50 -8.16 -2.96 3.75
C GLY A 50 -7.82 -2.64 5.21
N LEU A 51 -7.98 -3.62 6.11
CA LEU A 51 -7.59 -3.48 7.52
C LEU A 51 -6.09 -3.26 7.68
N GLY A 52 -5.25 -3.92 6.87
CA GLY A 52 -3.80 -3.67 6.85
C GLY A 52 -3.46 -2.23 6.49
N LEU A 53 -4.12 -1.68 5.46
CA LEU A 53 -3.94 -0.28 5.06
C LEU A 53 -4.41 0.69 6.16
N LEU A 54 -5.56 0.43 6.79
CA LEU A 54 -6.04 1.22 7.92
C LEU A 54 -5.08 1.17 9.12
N GLY A 55 -4.50 0.00 9.40
CA GLY A 55 -3.47 -0.18 10.42
C GLY A 55 -2.24 0.67 10.16
N LEU A 56 -1.76 0.71 8.92
CA LEU A 56 -0.65 1.57 8.51
C LEU A 56 -0.95 3.06 8.73
N LEU A 57 -2.14 3.51 8.31
CA LEU A 57 -2.57 4.90 8.51
C LEU A 57 -2.64 5.25 10.01
N ARG A 58 -3.21 4.36 10.82
CA ARG A 58 -3.27 4.52 12.28
C ARG A 58 -1.87 4.59 12.89
N MET A 59 -0.94 3.73 12.45
CA MET A 59 0.43 3.74 12.95
C MET A 59 1.09 5.09 12.68
N ILE A 60 1.02 5.59 11.45
CA ILE A 60 1.59 6.90 11.09
C ILE A 60 0.96 8.02 11.91
N ALA A 61 -0.36 8.00 12.11
CA ALA A 61 -1.07 9.00 12.91
C ALA A 61 -0.67 8.98 14.40
N GLY A 62 -0.16 7.85 14.91
CA GLY A 62 0.32 7.71 16.28
C GLY A 62 1.83 7.96 16.46
N LEU A 63 2.60 8.12 15.38
CA LEU A 63 4.03 8.45 15.47
C LEU A 63 4.22 9.88 16.00
N GLY A 64 5.09 10.05 17.00
CA GLY A 64 5.41 11.36 17.59
C GLY A 64 4.44 11.84 18.68
N THR A 65 3.59 10.95 19.21
CA THR A 65 2.70 11.23 20.35
C THR A 65 3.34 10.89 21.71
N GLU A 66 4.67 10.88 21.80
CA GLU A 66 5.46 10.76 23.04
C GLU A 66 6.22 12.05 23.34
#